data_AF-A0A952CTG9-F1
#
_entry.id   AF-A0A952CTG9-F1
#
_cell.length_a   1.000
_cell.length_b   1.000
_cell.length_c   1.000
_cell.angle_alpha   90.00
_cell.angle_beta   90.00
_cell.angle_gamma   90.00
#
_symmetry.space_group_name_H-M   'P 1'
#
loop_
_entity.id
_entity.type
_entity.pdbx_description
1 polymer ?
#
loop_
_entity_poly.entity_id
_entity_poly.type
_entity_poly.pdbx_seq_one_letter_code
_entity_poly.pdbx_strand_id
1 'polypeptide(L)'
;MADSPATPAPPLDDVMLAMDVVDTLRHRQRLVEAELGAGEKDEALFENLKSVYASQGIAVTDEVLRQGVAALREGRFVYRAPPRTAATRWAYLYVDRAKWGRLLLAVAVVVAIALVGYDAAFRAPHRALVADVGRVHAEVLARSLDPEATAKAETLYGLATTALARGDDREARNTLATLKGLEEQLLAAYTLRIAADTTGVWRVPDLNEGAANYYIIVEPVDLNGRSVAVTVTSEETGVSAKVRAFGLRVSEETFDAIRRDKLDDGIIQDDVFGEKQAGFLLPQYRFDTTGAAITSWD
;
A
#
# COMPACT_ATOMS: atom_id res chain seq x y z
N MET A 1 29.89 -53.94 95.02
CA MET A 1 28.42 -53.79 94.90
C MET A 1 28.20 -53.07 93.59
N ALA A 2 27.96 -53.81 92.51
CA ALA A 2 26.64 -54.27 92.06
C ALA A 2 25.85 -53.11 91.43
N ASP A 3 25.54 -53.34 90.16
CA ASP A 3 25.01 -52.46 89.12
C ASP A 3 23.58 -51.96 89.41
N SER A 4 23.17 -50.86 88.78
CA SER A 4 21.76 -50.45 88.64
C SER A 4 21.58 -49.75 87.29
N PRO A 5 20.77 -50.30 86.35
CA PRO A 5 20.60 -49.73 85.02
C PRO A 5 19.35 -48.83 84.88
N ALA A 6 19.39 -48.02 83.81
CA ALA A 6 18.29 -47.48 82.99
C ALA A 6 17.86 -46.00 83.16
N THR A 7 18.04 -45.21 82.09
CA THR A 7 16.98 -44.83 81.11
C THR A 7 17.64 -44.11 79.91
N PRO A 8 17.34 -44.44 78.63
CA PRO A 8 17.93 -43.74 77.49
C PRO A 8 17.32 -42.33 77.33
N ALA A 9 18.17 -41.34 77.08
CA ALA A 9 17.76 -39.96 76.80
C ALA A 9 16.94 -39.88 75.49
N PRO A 10 15.98 -38.94 75.37
CA PRO A 10 15.17 -38.77 74.17
C PRO A 10 16.04 -38.40 72.95
N PRO A 11 15.65 -38.79 71.73
CA PRO A 11 16.43 -38.52 70.53
C PRO A 11 16.51 -37.02 70.23
N LEU A 12 17.65 -36.58 69.71
CA LEU A 12 18.03 -35.18 69.48
C LEU A 12 17.00 -34.38 68.66
N ASP A 13 16.22 -35.05 67.81
CA ASP A 13 15.20 -34.45 66.94
C ASP A 13 14.04 -33.80 67.73
N ASP A 14 13.59 -34.42 68.83
CA ASP A 14 12.52 -33.86 69.67
C ASP A 14 13.01 -32.61 70.43
N VAL A 15 14.30 -32.58 70.79
CA VAL A 15 14.92 -31.42 71.44
C VAL A 15 15.10 -30.27 70.45
N MET A 16 15.48 -30.57 69.21
CA MET A 16 15.61 -29.56 68.15
C MET A 16 14.26 -28.98 67.71
N LEU A 17 13.22 -29.80 67.60
CA LEU A 17 11.86 -29.34 67.28
C LEU A 17 11.29 -28.48 68.42
N ALA A 18 11.47 -28.90 69.66
CA ALA A 18 11.07 -28.10 70.82
C ALA A 18 11.81 -26.76 70.88
N MET A 19 13.10 -26.72 70.51
CA MET A 19 13.87 -25.47 70.48
C MET A 19 13.40 -24.51 69.37
N ASP A 20 13.07 -25.00 68.17
CA ASP A 20 12.57 -24.17 67.07
C ASP A 20 11.15 -23.62 67.35
N VAL A 21 10.29 -24.42 68.00
CA VAL A 21 8.99 -23.95 68.48
C VAL A 21 9.16 -22.90 69.58
N VAL A 22 10.13 -23.07 70.48
CA VAL A 22 10.44 -22.08 71.51
C VAL A 22 11.03 -20.81 70.90
N ASP A 23 11.90 -20.89 69.90
CA ASP A 23 12.47 -19.71 69.25
C ASP A 23 11.44 -18.97 68.40
N THR A 24 10.54 -19.67 67.71
CA THR A 24 9.42 -19.05 67.01
C THR A 24 8.41 -18.44 67.97
N LEU A 25 8.11 -19.08 69.11
CA LEU A 25 7.27 -18.49 70.16
C LEU A 25 7.94 -17.28 70.80
N ARG A 26 9.25 -17.35 71.11
CA ARG A 26 10.00 -16.24 71.69
C ARG A 26 10.12 -15.07 70.72
N HIS A 27 10.26 -15.34 69.42
CA HIS A 27 10.27 -14.32 68.39
C HIS A 27 8.87 -13.71 68.19
N ARG A 28 7.81 -14.53 68.19
CA ARG A 28 6.42 -14.05 68.15
C ARG A 28 6.06 -13.26 69.39
N GLN A 29 6.50 -13.67 70.58
CA GLN A 29 6.25 -12.98 71.83
C GLN A 29 6.98 -11.63 71.86
N ARG A 30 8.22 -11.55 71.36
CA ARG A 30 8.91 -10.27 71.15
C ARG A 30 8.22 -9.37 70.12
N LEU A 31 7.67 -9.94 69.03
CA LEU A 31 6.93 -9.18 68.01
C LEU A 31 5.58 -8.69 68.57
N VAL A 32 4.89 -9.55 69.33
CA VAL A 32 3.62 -9.29 70.00
C VAL A 32 3.80 -8.29 71.15
N GLU A 33 4.89 -8.35 71.94
CA GLU A 33 5.28 -7.32 72.91
C GLU A 33 5.68 -6.01 72.21
N ALA A 34 6.34 -6.09 71.04
CA ALA A 34 6.71 -4.91 70.27
C ALA A 34 5.48 -4.16 69.72
N GLU A 35 4.42 -4.89 69.34
CA GLU A 35 3.15 -4.40 68.78
C GLU A 35 2.10 -4.06 69.89
N LEU A 36 1.98 -4.86 70.97
CA LEU A 36 1.05 -4.62 72.09
C LEU A 36 1.52 -3.54 73.07
N GLY A 37 2.83 -3.26 73.13
CA GLY A 37 3.43 -2.29 74.06
C GLY A 37 3.40 -0.83 73.58
N ALA A 38 2.61 -0.48 72.57
CA ALA A 38 2.53 0.91 72.10
C ALA A 38 2.11 1.89 73.22
N GLY A 39 1.15 1.50 74.05
CA GLY A 39 0.73 2.28 75.22
C GLY A 39 1.78 2.31 76.34
N GLU A 40 2.45 1.19 76.62
CA GLU A 40 3.51 1.13 77.64
C GLU A 40 4.76 1.93 77.25
N LYS A 41 5.10 1.97 75.95
CA LYS A 41 6.20 2.80 75.43
C LYS A 41 5.87 4.28 75.46
N ASP A 42 4.63 4.65 75.15
CA ASP A 42 4.15 6.04 75.24
C ASP A 42 4.21 6.53 76.69
N GLU A 43 3.84 5.69 77.65
CA GLU A 43 3.90 5.99 79.09
C GLU A 43 5.35 6.04 79.61
N ALA A 44 6.20 5.09 79.21
CA ALA A 44 7.62 5.12 79.55
C ALA A 44 8.34 6.34 78.96
N LEU A 45 7.95 6.79 77.77
CA LEU A 45 8.46 8.00 77.14
C LEU A 45 7.96 9.26 77.86
N PHE A 46 6.70 9.28 78.30
CA PHE A 46 6.12 10.34 79.11
C PHE A 46 6.86 10.51 80.44
N GLU A 47 7.09 9.42 81.18
CA GLU A 47 7.80 9.43 82.46
C GLU A 47 9.26 9.85 82.31
N ASN A 48 9.92 9.39 81.25
CA ASN A 48 11.29 9.83 80.93
C ASN A 48 11.34 11.34 80.66
N LEU A 49 10.45 11.87 79.80
CA LEU A 49 10.36 13.31 79.52
C LEU A 49 10.09 14.12 80.79
N LYS A 50 9.17 13.65 81.64
CA LYS A 50 8.85 14.27 82.93
C LYS A 50 10.07 14.37 83.84
N SER A 51 10.86 13.29 83.94
CA SER A 51 12.09 13.27 84.74
C SER A 51 13.16 14.25 84.23
N VAL A 52 13.29 14.40 82.91
CA VAL A 52 14.25 15.32 82.29
C VAL A 52 13.88 16.78 82.57
N TYR A 53 12.63 17.18 82.35
CA TYR A 53 12.18 18.55 82.62
C TYR A 53 12.23 18.90 84.11
N ALA A 54 11.90 17.94 84.98
CA ALA A 54 12.04 18.09 86.42
C ALA A 54 13.49 18.34 86.85
N SER A 55 14.46 17.64 86.23
CA SER A 55 15.90 17.83 86.49
C SER A 55 16.42 19.21 86.08
N GLN A 56 15.74 19.86 85.12
CA GLN A 56 16.11 21.17 84.57
C GLN A 56 15.41 22.33 85.29
N GLY A 57 14.61 22.04 86.33
CA GLY A 57 13.90 23.07 87.09
C GLY A 57 12.74 23.74 86.34
N ILE A 58 12.27 23.14 85.23
CA ILE A 58 11.16 23.67 84.42
C ILE A 58 9.91 22.88 84.78
N ALA A 59 8.93 23.56 85.38
CA ALA A 59 7.64 22.95 85.70
C ALA A 59 6.76 22.88 84.43
N VAL A 60 6.58 21.68 83.89
CA VAL A 60 5.67 21.39 82.77
C VAL A 60 4.48 20.61 83.31
N THR A 61 3.27 20.96 82.89
CA THR A 61 2.06 20.23 83.29
C THR A 61 1.98 18.88 82.57
N ASP A 62 1.52 17.86 83.29
CA ASP A 62 1.34 16.50 82.75
C ASP A 62 0.50 16.47 81.46
N GLU A 63 -0.45 17.39 81.31
CA GLU A 63 -1.27 17.50 80.09
C GLU A 63 -0.44 17.90 78.87
N VAL A 64 0.50 18.84 79.02
CA VAL A 64 1.36 19.31 77.93
C VAL A 64 2.33 18.21 77.49
N LEU A 65 2.84 17.41 78.44
CA LEU A 65 3.70 16.28 78.14
C LEU A 65 2.97 15.17 77.37
N ARG A 66 1.71 14.85 77.73
CA ARG A 66 0.91 13.88 76.98
C ARG A 66 0.57 14.38 75.57
N GLN A 67 0.24 15.65 75.41
CA GLN A 67 0.00 16.26 74.09
C GLN A 67 1.26 16.22 73.21
N GLY A 68 2.44 16.43 73.79
CA GLY A 68 3.72 16.31 73.10
C GLY A 68 4.00 14.88 72.61
N VAL A 69 3.77 13.87 73.45
CA VAL A 69 3.93 12.45 73.08
C VAL A 69 2.94 12.05 71.99
N ALA A 70 1.68 12.49 72.09
CA ALA A 70 0.66 12.25 71.07
C ALA A 70 1.03 12.88 69.72
N ALA A 71 1.50 14.13 69.70
CA ALA A 71 1.94 14.82 68.49
C ALA A 71 3.17 14.14 67.83
N LEU A 72 4.11 13.64 68.64
CA LEU A 72 5.25 12.85 68.17
C LEU A 72 4.81 11.53 67.50
N ARG A 73 3.76 10.89 68.02
CA ARG A 73 3.17 9.69 67.43
C ARG A 73 2.51 9.97 66.09
N GLU A 74 1.71 11.05 66.01
CA GLU A 74 1.04 11.45 64.77
C GLU A 74 2.04 11.84 63.67
N GLY A 75 3.13 12.54 64.02
CA GLY A 75 4.16 12.96 63.07
C GLY A 75 5.00 11.83 62.46
N ARG A 76 5.04 10.65 63.08
CA ARG A 76 5.85 9.49 62.61
C ARG A 76 5.30 8.82 61.36
N PHE A 77 4.01 8.96 61.08
CA PHE A 77 3.37 8.28 59.95
C PHE A 77 3.04 9.21 58.77
N VAL A 78 3.49 10.47 58.83
CA VAL A 78 3.25 11.42 57.75
C VAL A 78 4.29 11.22 56.64
N TYR A 79 3.85 10.71 55.50
CA TYR A 79 4.68 10.63 54.30
C TYR A 79 5.16 12.01 53.88
N ARG A 80 6.48 12.21 53.81
CA ARG A 80 7.11 13.39 53.22
C ARG A 80 7.59 13.04 51.83
N ALA A 81 6.94 13.61 50.81
CA ALA A 81 7.36 13.41 49.44
C ALA A 81 8.82 13.90 49.25
N PRO A 82 9.66 13.14 48.52
CA PRO A 82 11.02 13.56 48.23
C PRO A 82 11.02 14.88 47.44
N PRO A 83 12.00 15.78 47.70
CA PRO A 83 12.06 17.06 47.01
C PRO A 83 12.18 16.87 45.50
N ARG A 84 11.59 17.80 44.73
CA ARG A 84 11.65 17.81 43.27
C ARG A 84 13.05 18.20 42.81
N THR A 85 13.97 17.24 42.81
CA THR A 85 15.32 17.38 42.25
C THR A 85 15.36 16.81 40.83
N ALA A 86 16.45 17.07 40.10
CA ALA A 86 16.66 16.49 38.77
C ALA A 86 16.64 14.95 38.80
N ALA A 87 17.26 14.33 39.81
CA ALA A 87 17.24 12.87 39.98
C ALA A 87 15.83 12.33 40.22
N THR A 88 15.04 12.98 41.08
CA THR A 88 13.64 12.58 41.34
C THR A 88 12.78 12.68 40.08
N ARG A 89 13.01 13.69 39.22
CA ARG A 89 12.30 13.83 37.94
C ARG A 89 12.58 12.69 36.96
N TRP A 90 13.85 12.28 36.83
CA TRP A 90 14.21 11.13 36.00
C TRP A 90 13.65 9.81 36.56
N ALA A 91 13.62 9.66 37.88
CA ALA A 91 13.00 8.50 38.53
C ALA A 91 11.50 8.42 38.22
N TYR A 92 10.75 9.52 38.34
CA TYR A 92 9.32 9.54 37.95
C TYR A 92 9.13 9.26 36.45
N LEU A 93 9.96 9.83 35.58
CA LEU A 93 9.91 9.55 34.14
C LEU A 93 10.13 8.05 33.85
N TYR A 94 11.09 7.42 34.54
CA TYR A 94 11.38 6.00 34.40
C TYR A 94 10.29 5.10 35.01
N VAL A 95 9.68 5.49 36.12
CA VAL A 95 8.55 4.77 36.73
C VAL A 95 7.33 4.82 35.82
N ASP A 96 7.03 5.99 35.23
CA ASP A 96 5.94 6.17 34.27
C ASP A 96 6.31 5.76 32.82
N ARG A 97 7.46 5.10 32.60
CA ARG A 97 7.96 4.73 31.25
C ARG A 97 6.96 3.91 30.44
N ALA A 98 6.14 3.10 31.09
CA ALA A 98 5.13 2.29 30.41
C ALA A 98 3.97 3.16 29.87
N LYS A 99 3.62 4.25 30.56
CA LYS A 99 2.56 5.17 30.12
C LYS A 99 3.04 6.03 28.94
N TRP A 100 4.19 6.68 29.10
CA TRP A 100 4.76 7.52 28.05
C TRP A 100 5.31 6.71 26.87
N GLY A 101 5.82 5.50 27.12
CA GLY A 101 6.28 4.59 26.06
C GLY A 101 5.14 4.14 25.13
N ARG A 102 3.94 3.86 25.66
CA ARG A 102 2.75 3.55 24.84
C ARG A 102 2.33 4.75 23.98
N LEU A 103 2.37 5.96 24.53
CA LEU A 103 2.07 7.18 23.78
C LEU A 103 3.11 7.39 22.67
N LEU A 104 4.40 7.27 22.98
CA LEU A 104 5.48 7.40 22.00
C LEU A 104 5.37 6.34 20.90
N LEU A 105 5.01 5.10 21.25
CA LEU A 105 4.76 4.04 20.28
C LEU A 105 3.58 4.39 19.37
N ALA A 106 2.47 4.86 19.93
CA ALA A 106 1.31 5.28 19.14
C ALA A 106 1.67 6.42 18.17
N VAL A 107 2.41 7.43 18.64
CA VAL A 107 2.92 8.51 17.79
C VAL A 107 3.85 7.97 16.70
N ALA A 108 4.78 7.07 17.04
CA ALA A 108 5.69 6.47 16.07
C ALA A 108 4.94 5.68 14.99
N VAL A 109 3.89 4.94 15.35
CA VAL A 109 3.02 4.22 14.41
C VAL A 109 2.28 5.19 13.49
N VAL A 110 1.71 6.26 14.02
CA VAL A 110 1.02 7.29 13.21
C VAL A 110 2.00 7.94 12.22
N VAL A 111 3.21 8.29 12.67
CA VAL A 111 4.25 8.84 11.80
C VAL A 111 4.67 7.84 10.73
N ALA A 112 4.84 6.56 11.08
CA ALA A 112 5.16 5.51 10.12
C ALA A 112 4.07 5.37 9.04
N ILE A 113 2.79 5.36 9.45
CA ILE A 113 1.64 5.32 8.54
C ILE A 113 1.64 6.56 7.63
N ALA A 114 1.89 7.75 8.18
CA ALA A 114 1.94 8.98 7.39
C ALA A 114 3.07 8.96 6.34
N LEU A 115 4.25 8.46 6.71
CA LEU A 115 5.39 8.33 5.79
C LEU A 115 5.12 7.30 4.68
N VAL A 116 4.58 6.14 5.04
CA VAL A 116 4.19 5.10 4.08
C VAL A 116 3.08 5.60 3.16
N GLY A 117 2.06 6.26 3.72
CA GLY A 117 0.96 6.85 2.96
C GLY A 117 1.43 7.93 2.00
N TYR A 118 2.37 8.79 2.42
CA TYR A 118 2.97 9.80 1.56
C TYR A 118 3.78 9.19 0.41
N ASP A 119 4.64 8.20 0.69
CA ASP A 119 5.43 7.53 -0.36
C ASP A 119 4.52 6.83 -1.38
N ALA A 120 3.49 6.14 -0.89
CA ALA A 120 2.49 5.47 -1.71
C ALA A 120 1.65 6.44 -2.55
N ALA A 121 1.25 7.59 -1.99
CA ALA A 121 0.40 8.54 -2.70
C ALA A 121 1.15 9.37 -3.75
N PHE A 122 2.42 9.71 -3.51
CA PHE A 122 3.15 10.67 -4.35
C PHE A 122 4.31 10.05 -5.14
N ARG A 123 5.06 9.11 -4.57
CA ARG A 123 6.26 8.55 -5.24
C ARG A 123 5.98 7.26 -6.00
N ALA A 124 5.13 6.39 -5.46
CA ALA A 124 4.74 5.16 -6.13
C ALA A 124 4.11 5.36 -7.52
N PRO A 125 3.15 6.30 -7.75
CA PRO A 125 2.55 6.47 -9.08
C PRO A 125 3.57 6.93 -10.12
N HIS A 126 4.52 7.79 -9.74
CA HIS A 126 5.59 8.22 -10.64
C HIS A 126 6.49 7.05 -11.03
N ARG A 127 6.92 6.22 -10.07
CA ARG A 127 7.71 5.00 -10.35
C ARG A 127 6.96 4.02 -11.26
N ALA A 128 5.66 3.82 -11.02
CA ALA A 128 4.82 2.97 -11.85
C ALA A 128 4.72 3.50 -13.28
N LEU A 129 4.56 4.81 -13.45
CA LEU A 129 4.52 5.44 -14.77
C LEU A 129 5.82 5.26 -15.56
N VAL A 130 6.98 5.45 -14.90
CA VAL A 130 8.30 5.20 -15.51
C VAL A 130 8.42 3.74 -15.96
N ALA A 131 8.01 2.79 -15.11
CA ALA A 131 8.05 1.37 -15.42
C ALA A 131 7.10 1.01 -16.59
N ASP A 132 5.89 1.57 -16.62
CA ASP A 132 4.92 1.33 -17.69
C ASP A 132 5.39 1.84 -19.05
N VAL A 133 5.99 3.03 -19.09
CA VAL A 133 6.57 3.59 -20.32
C VAL A 133 7.65 2.67 -20.88
N GLY A 134 8.58 2.22 -20.02
CA GLY A 134 9.63 1.29 -20.42
C GLY A 134 9.09 -0.08 -20.87
N ARG A 135 8.09 -0.61 -20.15
CA ARG A 135 7.47 -1.90 -20.47
C ARG A 135 6.75 -1.88 -21.83
N VAL A 136 5.86 -0.92 -22.06
CA VAL A 136 5.11 -0.82 -23.32
C VAL A 136 6.06 -0.59 -24.50
N HIS A 137 7.08 0.26 -24.32
CA HIS A 137 8.10 0.48 -25.35
C HIS A 137 8.83 -0.83 -25.70
N ALA A 138 9.30 -1.56 -24.69
CA ALA A 138 9.98 -2.84 -24.91
C ALA A 138 9.08 -3.88 -25.59
N GLU A 139 7.79 -3.92 -25.24
CA GLU A 139 6.81 -4.81 -25.86
C GLU A 139 6.56 -4.48 -27.33
N VAL A 140 6.51 -3.18 -27.69
CA VAL A 140 6.43 -2.75 -29.09
C VAL A 140 7.68 -3.16 -29.86
N LEU A 141 8.88 -2.88 -29.33
CA LEU A 141 10.13 -3.25 -29.99
C LEU A 141 10.29 -4.77 -30.17
N ALA A 142 9.86 -5.56 -29.20
CA ALA A 142 9.97 -7.02 -29.26
C ALA A 142 9.03 -7.66 -30.29
N ARG A 143 7.90 -7.01 -30.60
CA ARG A 143 6.86 -7.54 -31.50
C ARG A 143 6.83 -6.84 -32.86
N SER A 144 7.48 -5.69 -32.99
CA SER A 144 7.52 -4.93 -34.23
C SER A 144 8.33 -5.65 -35.30
N LEU A 145 7.73 -5.79 -36.48
CA LEU A 145 8.35 -6.20 -37.74
C LEU A 145 8.41 -5.03 -38.73
N ASP A 146 7.94 -3.85 -38.32
CA ASP A 146 7.77 -2.66 -39.14
C ASP A 146 8.74 -1.54 -38.66
N PRO A 147 9.70 -1.11 -39.52
CA PRO A 147 10.63 -0.05 -39.17
C PRO A 147 9.94 1.27 -38.76
N GLU A 148 8.77 1.58 -39.34
CA GLU A 148 8.02 2.79 -39.02
C GLU A 148 7.41 2.72 -37.62
N ALA A 149 6.87 1.56 -37.23
CA ALA A 149 6.37 1.32 -35.88
C ALA A 149 7.48 1.52 -34.84
N THR A 150 8.66 0.95 -35.11
CA THR A 150 9.83 1.07 -34.25
C THR A 150 10.27 2.52 -34.10
N ALA A 151 10.37 3.28 -35.19
CA ALA A 151 10.73 4.69 -35.14
C ALA A 151 9.72 5.56 -34.38
N LYS A 152 8.41 5.29 -34.57
CA LYS A 152 7.34 5.95 -33.81
C LYS A 152 7.43 5.63 -32.32
N ALA A 153 7.67 4.37 -31.95
CA ALA A 153 7.79 3.93 -30.57
C ALA A 153 8.97 4.61 -29.85
N GLU A 154 10.14 4.65 -30.48
CA GLU A 154 11.33 5.33 -29.96
C GLU A 154 11.09 6.83 -29.74
N THR A 155 10.41 7.48 -30.68
CA THR A 155 10.05 8.91 -30.56
C THR A 155 9.12 9.15 -29.37
N LEU A 156 8.07 8.34 -29.23
CA LEU A 156 7.12 8.44 -28.11
C LEU A 156 7.80 8.13 -26.77
N TYR A 157 8.70 7.16 -26.73
CA TYR A 157 9.49 6.84 -25.55
C TYR A 157 10.42 8.00 -25.14
N GLY A 158 11.12 8.62 -26.10
CA GLY A 158 11.94 9.80 -25.87
C GLY A 158 11.14 11.00 -25.33
N LEU A 159 9.95 11.24 -25.87
CA LEU A 159 9.04 12.28 -25.39
C LEU A 159 8.56 11.99 -23.96
N ALA A 160 8.13 10.76 -23.67
CA ALA A 160 7.65 10.37 -22.35
C ALA A 160 8.75 10.45 -21.29
N THR A 161 9.96 9.98 -21.59
CA THR A 161 11.11 10.03 -20.66
C THR A 161 11.57 11.46 -20.40
N THR A 162 11.53 12.34 -21.42
CA THR A 162 11.81 13.78 -21.25
C THR A 162 10.77 14.47 -20.37
N ALA A 163 9.49 14.14 -20.53
CA ALA A 163 8.42 14.63 -19.67
C ALA A 163 8.60 14.16 -18.21
N LEU A 164 8.92 12.88 -18.01
CA LEU A 164 9.20 12.29 -16.69
C LEU A 164 10.40 12.96 -16.00
N ALA A 165 11.48 13.23 -16.74
CA ALA A 165 12.67 13.90 -16.21
C ALA A 165 12.37 15.35 -15.74
N ARG A 166 11.40 16.01 -16.36
CA ARG A 166 10.90 17.35 -15.96
C ARG A 166 9.87 17.29 -14.82
N GLY A 167 9.43 16.11 -14.41
CA GLY A 167 8.35 15.92 -13.44
C GLY A 167 6.94 16.18 -14.00
N ASP A 168 6.78 16.24 -15.33
CA ASP A 168 5.47 16.39 -15.98
C ASP A 168 4.80 15.03 -16.20
N ASP A 169 4.25 14.48 -15.11
CA ASP A 169 3.53 13.21 -15.14
C ASP A 169 2.29 13.24 -16.04
N ARG A 170 1.69 14.42 -16.29
CA ARG A 170 0.49 14.53 -17.13
C ARG A 170 0.86 14.35 -18.60
N GLU A 171 1.88 15.06 -19.06
CA GLU A 171 2.40 14.91 -20.42
C GLU A 171 2.89 13.47 -20.65
N ALA A 172 3.64 12.90 -19.69
CA ALA A 172 4.10 11.52 -19.77
C ALA A 172 2.95 10.49 -19.87
N ARG A 173 1.85 10.67 -19.12
CA ARG A 173 0.66 9.80 -19.23
C ARG A 173 -0.04 9.91 -20.57
N ASN A 174 -0.15 11.12 -21.13
CA ASN A 174 -0.74 11.31 -22.45
C ASN A 174 0.10 10.62 -23.53
N THR A 175 1.42 10.79 -23.49
CA THR A 175 2.34 10.12 -24.41
C THR A 175 2.31 8.61 -24.25
N LEU A 176 2.23 8.09 -23.01
CA LEU A 176 2.02 6.67 -22.74
C LEU A 176 0.71 6.15 -23.34
N ALA A 177 -0.38 6.92 -23.29
CA ALA A 177 -1.64 6.53 -23.91
C ALA A 177 -1.51 6.42 -25.44
N THR A 178 -0.79 7.34 -26.08
CA THR A 178 -0.48 7.27 -27.51
C THR A 178 0.39 6.05 -27.84
N LEU A 179 1.40 5.75 -27.00
CA LEU A 179 2.26 4.58 -27.17
C LEU A 179 1.48 3.26 -27.00
N LYS A 180 0.53 3.19 -26.06
CA LYS A 180 -0.40 2.06 -25.92
C LYS A 180 -1.31 1.91 -27.14
N GLY A 181 -1.79 3.01 -27.72
CA GLY A 181 -2.55 2.97 -28.97
C GLY A 181 -1.74 2.42 -30.15
N LEU A 182 -0.46 2.78 -30.24
CA LEU A 182 0.47 2.21 -31.20
C LEU A 182 0.66 0.70 -30.99
N GLU A 183 0.83 0.27 -29.73
CA GLU A 183 0.89 -1.15 -29.36
C GLU A 183 -0.37 -1.90 -29.78
N GLU A 184 -1.56 -1.38 -29.45
CA GLU A 184 -2.83 -2.01 -29.82
C GLU A 184 -2.97 -2.18 -31.34
N GLN A 185 -2.61 -1.16 -32.13
CA GLN A 185 -2.62 -1.23 -33.59
C GLN A 185 -1.62 -2.26 -34.13
N LEU A 186 -0.42 -2.31 -33.54
CA LEU A 186 0.63 -3.24 -33.93
C LEU A 186 0.22 -4.69 -33.66
N LEU A 187 -0.43 -4.95 -32.52
CA LEU A 187 -0.88 -6.28 -32.10
C LEU A 187 -2.17 -6.74 -32.78
N ALA A 188 -2.94 -5.82 -33.36
CA ALA A 188 -4.15 -6.17 -34.09
C ALA A 188 -3.83 -7.12 -35.24
N ALA A 189 -4.59 -8.22 -35.31
CA ALA A 189 -4.54 -9.19 -36.38
C ALA A 189 -5.95 -9.52 -36.87
N TYR A 190 -6.19 -9.36 -38.17
CA TYR A 190 -7.48 -9.61 -38.81
C TYR A 190 -7.31 -9.77 -40.32
N THR A 191 -8.26 -10.45 -40.95
CA THR A 191 -8.37 -10.55 -42.41
C THR A 191 -9.41 -9.56 -42.88
N LEU A 192 -9.13 -8.81 -43.94
CA LEU A 192 -10.10 -7.96 -44.60
C LEU A 192 -10.82 -8.81 -45.65
N ARG A 193 -12.10 -9.09 -45.42
CA ARG A 193 -12.93 -9.82 -46.38
C ARG A 193 -13.85 -8.90 -47.14
N ILE A 194 -14.08 -9.16 -48.41
CA ILE A 194 -14.99 -8.38 -49.24
C ILE A 194 -16.42 -8.65 -48.79
N ALA A 195 -17.19 -7.59 -48.56
CA ALA A 195 -18.56 -7.71 -48.07
C ALA A 195 -19.49 -8.33 -49.14
N ALA A 196 -20.32 -9.28 -48.71
CA ALA A 196 -21.24 -9.99 -49.59
C ALA A 196 -22.50 -9.17 -49.94
N ASP A 197 -23.00 -8.36 -49.01
CA ASP A 197 -24.22 -7.56 -49.22
C ASP A 197 -23.92 -6.37 -50.15
N THR A 198 -23.21 -5.37 -49.64
CA THR A 198 -22.75 -4.21 -50.41
C THR A 198 -21.28 -4.41 -50.75
N THR A 199 -20.97 -4.92 -51.95
CA THR A 199 -19.59 -5.25 -52.34
C THR A 199 -18.76 -4.05 -52.75
N GLY A 200 -19.36 -3.06 -53.42
CA GLY A 200 -18.64 -1.90 -53.89
C GLY A 200 -19.55 -0.73 -54.19
N VAL A 201 -18.98 0.47 -54.05
CA VAL A 201 -19.63 1.75 -54.30
C VAL A 201 -18.70 2.66 -55.08
N TRP A 202 -19.25 3.60 -55.85
CA TRP A 202 -18.48 4.64 -56.51
C TRP A 202 -19.00 6.00 -56.06
N ARG A 203 -18.08 6.96 -55.94
CA ARG A 203 -18.37 8.35 -55.58
C ARG A 203 -17.75 9.26 -56.64
N VAL A 204 -18.45 10.34 -56.99
CA VAL A 204 -17.92 11.41 -57.83
C VAL A 204 -17.55 12.56 -56.91
N PRO A 205 -16.27 12.97 -56.81
CA PRO A 205 -15.86 14.06 -55.96
C PRO A 205 -16.46 15.40 -56.43
N ASP A 206 -16.95 16.21 -55.50
CA ASP A 206 -17.48 17.55 -55.79
C ASP A 206 -16.44 18.47 -56.46
N LEU A 207 -15.16 18.23 -56.17
CA LEU A 207 -14.04 19.01 -56.71
C LEU A 207 -13.65 18.59 -58.14
N ASN A 208 -14.02 17.38 -58.56
CA ASN A 208 -13.71 16.86 -59.88
C ASN A 208 -14.83 15.94 -60.38
N GLU A 209 -15.87 16.55 -60.93
CA GLU A 209 -17.05 15.86 -61.48
C GLU A 209 -16.72 14.90 -62.64
N GLY A 210 -15.51 14.98 -63.21
CA GLY A 210 -15.05 14.13 -64.30
C GLY A 210 -14.35 12.84 -63.87
N ALA A 211 -14.15 12.61 -62.57
CA ALA A 211 -13.47 11.41 -62.06
C ALA A 211 -14.37 10.64 -61.08
N ALA A 212 -14.48 9.32 -61.25
CA ALA A 212 -15.12 8.44 -60.29
C ALA A 212 -14.08 7.78 -59.38
N ASN A 213 -14.30 7.83 -58.08
CA ASN A 213 -13.55 7.06 -57.10
C ASN A 213 -14.32 5.77 -56.81
N TYR A 214 -13.64 4.64 -57.01
CA TYR A 214 -14.21 3.31 -56.81
C TYR A 214 -13.75 2.72 -55.48
N TYR A 215 -14.69 2.14 -54.74
CA TYR A 215 -14.45 1.56 -53.44
C TYR A 215 -15.00 0.14 -53.34
N ILE A 216 -14.21 -0.76 -52.76
CA ILE A 216 -14.65 -2.11 -52.37
C ILE A 216 -14.89 -2.11 -50.88
N ILE A 217 -16.08 -2.55 -50.46
CA ILE A 217 -16.43 -2.62 -49.04
C ILE A 217 -15.79 -3.88 -48.45
N VAL A 218 -15.05 -3.68 -47.37
CA VAL A 218 -14.36 -4.75 -46.64
C VAL A 218 -14.79 -4.80 -45.19
N GLU A 219 -14.79 -6.01 -44.65
CA GLU A 219 -15.10 -6.34 -43.27
C GLU A 219 -13.88 -6.97 -42.61
N PRO A 220 -13.33 -6.37 -41.54
CA PRO A 220 -12.30 -7.01 -40.74
C PRO A 220 -12.89 -8.19 -39.98
N VAL A 221 -12.30 -9.37 -40.13
CA VAL A 221 -12.69 -10.58 -39.41
C VAL A 221 -11.52 -11.15 -38.60
N ASP A 222 -11.80 -11.65 -37.40
CA ASP A 222 -10.83 -12.36 -36.57
C ASP A 222 -10.56 -13.79 -37.10
N LEU A 223 -9.65 -14.50 -36.45
CA LEU A 223 -9.32 -15.90 -36.76
C LEU A 223 -10.50 -16.87 -36.61
N ASN A 224 -11.57 -16.46 -35.92
CA ASN A 224 -12.80 -17.24 -35.76
C ASN A 224 -13.88 -16.84 -36.78
N GLY A 225 -13.55 -15.95 -37.74
CA GLY A 225 -14.48 -15.42 -38.73
C GLY A 225 -15.49 -14.39 -38.20
N ARG A 226 -15.24 -13.81 -37.02
CA ARG A 226 -16.15 -12.80 -36.42
C ARG A 226 -15.71 -11.41 -36.81
N SER A 227 -16.67 -10.55 -37.17
CA SER A 227 -16.40 -9.15 -37.48
C SER A 227 -15.80 -8.39 -36.28
N VAL A 228 -14.71 -7.67 -36.53
CA VAL A 228 -13.98 -6.86 -35.54
C VAL A 228 -14.08 -5.39 -35.93
N ALA A 229 -14.27 -4.52 -34.94
CA ALA A 229 -14.25 -3.07 -35.16
C ALA A 229 -12.81 -2.57 -35.22
N VAL A 230 -12.47 -1.87 -36.30
CA VAL A 230 -11.14 -1.26 -36.50
C VAL A 230 -11.28 0.25 -36.69
N THR A 231 -10.25 1.00 -36.29
CA THR A 231 -10.22 2.45 -36.47
C THR A 231 -9.77 2.77 -37.89
N VAL A 232 -10.62 3.46 -38.65
CA VAL A 232 -10.35 3.87 -40.04
C VAL A 232 -10.57 5.36 -40.18
N THR A 233 -9.68 6.04 -40.90
CA THR A 233 -9.81 7.46 -41.23
C THR A 233 -10.42 7.60 -42.62
N SER A 234 -11.51 8.36 -42.72
CA SER A 234 -12.18 8.66 -43.99
C SER A 234 -11.37 9.68 -44.81
N GLU A 235 -11.14 9.40 -46.09
CA GLU A 235 -10.47 10.33 -47.01
C GLU A 235 -11.33 11.55 -47.35
N GLU A 236 -12.66 11.40 -47.28
CA GLU A 236 -13.62 12.47 -47.59
C GLU A 236 -13.74 13.48 -46.44
N THR A 237 -13.68 13.02 -45.19
CA THR A 237 -13.91 13.87 -44.01
C THR A 237 -12.66 14.12 -43.17
N GLY A 238 -11.63 13.28 -43.31
CA GLY A 238 -10.45 13.28 -42.44
C GLY A 238 -10.70 12.76 -41.02
N VAL A 239 -11.91 12.28 -40.71
CA VAL A 239 -12.30 11.84 -39.37
C VAL A 239 -12.06 10.33 -39.22
N SER A 240 -11.45 9.94 -38.09
CA SER A 240 -11.30 8.53 -37.70
C SER A 240 -12.53 8.02 -36.97
N ALA A 241 -13.03 6.84 -37.35
CA ALA A 241 -14.15 6.17 -36.71
C ALA A 241 -13.85 4.68 -36.48
N LYS A 242 -14.41 4.10 -35.40
CA LYS A 242 -14.40 2.65 -35.19
C LYS A 242 -15.55 2.01 -35.97
N VAL A 243 -15.21 1.25 -37.00
CA VAL A 243 -16.17 0.67 -37.94
C VAL A 243 -15.93 -0.82 -38.11
N ARG A 244 -16.99 -1.55 -38.47
CA ARG A 244 -16.95 -3.00 -38.76
C ARG A 244 -16.95 -3.32 -40.26
N ALA A 245 -17.21 -2.30 -41.07
CA ALA A 245 -17.12 -2.34 -42.52
C ALA A 245 -16.67 -0.96 -42.99
N PHE A 246 -15.87 -0.91 -44.04
CA PHE A 246 -15.41 0.34 -44.66
C PHE A 246 -15.07 0.11 -46.13
N GLY A 247 -15.16 1.16 -46.95
CA GLY A 247 -14.77 1.09 -48.35
C GLY A 247 -13.29 1.37 -48.53
N LEU A 248 -12.56 0.50 -49.22
CA LEU A 248 -11.17 0.71 -49.63
C LEU A 248 -11.13 1.15 -51.09
N ARG A 249 -10.37 2.21 -51.36
CA ARG A 249 -10.24 2.78 -52.70
C ARG A 249 -9.43 1.85 -53.59
N VAL A 250 -9.95 1.57 -54.77
CA VAL A 250 -9.31 0.69 -55.77
C VAL A 250 -9.30 1.36 -57.14
N SER A 251 -8.55 0.77 -58.08
CA SER A 251 -8.68 1.12 -59.50
C SER A 251 -10.03 0.68 -60.06
N GLU A 252 -10.50 1.37 -61.11
CA GLU A 252 -11.69 0.98 -61.86
C GLU A 252 -11.58 -0.46 -62.39
N GLU A 253 -10.39 -0.85 -62.86
CA GLU A 253 -10.11 -2.20 -63.34
C GLU A 253 -10.34 -3.26 -62.25
N THR A 254 -9.85 -3.01 -61.02
CA THR A 254 -10.05 -3.92 -59.88
C THR A 254 -11.52 -3.99 -59.49
N PHE A 255 -12.19 -2.84 -59.45
CA PHE A 255 -13.61 -2.75 -59.14
C PHE A 255 -14.46 -3.57 -60.12
N ASP A 256 -14.23 -3.39 -61.42
CA ASP A 256 -14.96 -4.12 -62.46
C ASP A 256 -14.58 -5.61 -62.51
N ALA A 257 -13.35 -5.98 -62.16
CA ALA A 257 -12.96 -7.38 -62.03
C ALA A 257 -13.76 -8.09 -60.93
N ILE A 258 -13.81 -7.53 -59.71
CA ILE A 258 -14.58 -8.09 -58.59
C ILE A 258 -16.09 -8.08 -58.90
N ARG A 259 -16.58 -7.02 -59.56
CA ARG A 259 -17.97 -6.94 -59.99
C ARG A 259 -18.34 -8.04 -60.97
N ARG A 260 -17.49 -8.31 -61.97
CA ARG A 260 -17.73 -9.38 -62.95
C ARG A 260 -17.72 -10.76 -62.30
N ASP A 261 -16.80 -11.00 -61.38
CA ASP A 261 -16.74 -12.24 -60.59
C ASP A 261 -18.06 -12.50 -59.86
N LYS A 262 -18.52 -11.51 -59.08
CA LYS A 262 -19.81 -11.60 -58.37
C LYS A 262 -21.02 -11.77 -59.30
N LEU A 263 -21.00 -11.19 -60.51
CA LEU A 263 -22.11 -11.29 -61.46
C LEU A 263 -22.17 -12.64 -62.18
N ASP A 264 -21.10 -13.44 -62.16
CA ASP A 264 -21.04 -14.73 -62.86
C ASP A 264 -21.93 -15.78 -62.16
N ASP A 265 -21.73 -15.99 -60.86
CA ASP A 265 -22.46 -16.99 -60.06
C ASP A 265 -23.04 -16.45 -58.74
N GLY A 266 -22.88 -15.16 -58.45
CA GLY A 266 -23.33 -14.53 -57.20
C GLY A 266 -22.31 -14.61 -56.06
N ILE A 267 -21.14 -15.22 -56.27
CA ILE A 267 -20.11 -15.48 -55.26
C ILE A 267 -18.82 -14.78 -55.66
N ILE A 268 -18.08 -14.26 -54.68
CA ILE A 268 -16.74 -13.71 -54.89
C ILE A 268 -15.74 -14.81 -54.57
N GLN A 269 -14.93 -15.21 -55.56
CA GLN A 269 -14.05 -16.37 -55.43
C GLN A 269 -12.82 -16.07 -54.57
N ASP A 270 -12.21 -14.89 -54.74
CA ASP A 270 -11.15 -14.37 -53.86
C ASP A 270 -11.70 -13.24 -53.00
N ASP A 271 -12.42 -13.63 -51.93
CA ASP A 271 -13.03 -12.66 -51.03
C ASP A 271 -12.08 -12.11 -49.97
N VAL A 272 -10.79 -12.42 -50.02
CA VAL A 272 -9.79 -11.88 -49.11
C VAL A 272 -9.11 -10.67 -49.74
N PHE A 273 -9.51 -9.48 -49.32
CA PHE A 273 -8.93 -8.23 -49.83
C PHE A 273 -7.49 -8.01 -49.34
N GLY A 274 -7.21 -8.39 -48.10
CA GLY A 274 -5.91 -8.21 -47.48
C GLY A 274 -5.85 -8.77 -46.06
N GLU A 275 -4.66 -8.76 -45.48
CA GLU A 275 -4.41 -9.31 -44.15
C GLU A 275 -3.63 -8.32 -43.30
N LYS A 276 -4.16 -8.00 -42.13
CA LYS A 276 -3.43 -7.30 -41.09
C LYS A 276 -2.80 -8.34 -40.17
N GLN A 277 -1.48 -8.43 -40.20
CA GLN A 277 -0.71 -9.29 -39.31
C GLN A 277 -0.22 -8.51 -38.08
N ALA A 278 -0.07 -9.20 -36.96
CA ALA A 278 0.58 -8.65 -35.79
C ALA A 278 2.05 -8.31 -36.12
N GLY A 279 2.54 -7.17 -35.64
CA GLY A 279 3.90 -6.69 -35.90
C GLY A 279 4.02 -5.72 -37.07
N PHE A 280 2.97 -5.49 -37.86
CA PHE A 280 2.91 -4.46 -38.90
C PHE A 280 1.87 -3.38 -38.55
N LEU A 281 2.03 -2.13 -38.99
CA LEU A 281 1.00 -1.10 -38.75
C LEU A 281 -0.15 -1.15 -39.75
N LEU A 282 0.16 -1.53 -40.98
CA LEU A 282 -0.76 -1.53 -42.11
C LEU A 282 -1.07 -2.97 -42.56
N PRO A 283 -2.27 -3.22 -43.10
CA PRO A 283 -2.56 -4.48 -43.77
C PRO A 283 -1.72 -4.65 -45.03
N GLN A 284 -1.41 -5.90 -45.38
CA GLN A 284 -0.91 -6.25 -46.70
C GLN A 284 -2.10 -6.54 -47.61
N TYR A 285 -2.21 -5.81 -48.71
CA TYR A 285 -3.32 -5.93 -49.65
C TYR A 285 -2.98 -6.91 -50.78
N ARG A 286 -3.99 -7.68 -51.21
CA ARG A 286 -3.90 -8.57 -52.37
C ARG A 286 -4.29 -7.88 -53.68
N PHE A 287 -5.04 -6.79 -53.57
CA PHE A 287 -5.49 -5.96 -54.68
C PHE A 287 -4.76 -4.62 -54.70
N ASP A 288 -4.68 -4.00 -55.87
CA ASP A 288 -4.10 -2.67 -56.02
C ASP A 288 -5.00 -1.62 -55.35
N THR A 289 -4.45 -0.93 -54.35
CA THR A 289 -5.16 0.06 -53.56
C THR A 289 -4.20 1.13 -53.08
N THR A 290 -4.70 2.36 -52.98
CA THR A 290 -3.97 3.46 -52.34
C THR A 290 -4.00 3.36 -50.82
N GLY A 291 -4.83 2.47 -50.26
CA GLY A 291 -5.11 2.38 -48.82
C GLY A 291 -6.04 3.50 -48.31
N ALA A 292 -6.47 4.41 -49.17
CA ALA A 292 -7.48 5.40 -48.83
C ALA A 292 -8.85 4.73 -48.62
N ALA A 293 -9.64 5.28 -47.69
CA ALA A 293 -10.84 4.62 -47.23
C ALA A 293 -12.00 5.57 -46.98
N ILE A 294 -13.22 5.04 -47.04
CA ILE A 294 -14.46 5.71 -46.62
C ILE A 294 -15.17 4.90 -45.54
N THR A 295 -15.81 5.58 -44.60
CA THR A 295 -16.48 4.95 -43.45
C THR A 295 -18.01 4.94 -43.56
N SER A 296 -18.57 5.61 -44.58
CA SER A 296 -20.01 5.67 -44.87
C SER A 296 -20.26 5.72 -46.37
N TRP A 297 -21.26 4.98 -46.84
CA TRP A 297 -21.64 4.90 -48.26
C TRP A 297 -23.15 5.02 -48.50
N ASP A 298 -23.88 5.47 -47.49
CA ASP A 298 -25.28 5.87 -47.63
C ASP A 298 -25.41 7.16 -48.47
#